data_AF-A0A821SSR7-F1
#
_entry.id   AF-A0A821SSR7-F1
#
_cell.length_a   1.000
_cell.length_b   1.000
_cell.length_c   1.000
_cell.angle_alpha   90.00
_cell.angle_beta   90.00
_cell.angle_gamma   90.00
#
_symmetry.space_group_name_H-M   'P 1'
#
loop_
_entity.id
_entity.type
_entity.pdbx_description
1 polymer ?
#
loop_
_entity_poly.entity_id
_entity_poly.type
_entity_poly.pdbx_seq_one_letter_code
_entity_poly.pdbx_strand_id
1 'polypeptide(L)' 'FIEFSDETSGTNVPSQFIPAIKKGLVRAYEKGSLSGNKISGVKFRLQDGDNHIVDSNELAFMLAA' A
#
# COMPACT_ATOMS: atom_id res chain seq x y z
N PHE A 1 4.61 0.29 16.20
CA PHE A 1 3.66 -0.62 15.52
C PHE A 1 3.22 0.06 14.22
N ILE A 2 2.95 -0.74 13.18
CA ILE A 2 2.24 -0.30 11.98
C ILE A 2 1.03 -1.22 11.89
N GLU A 3 -0.16 -0.63 11.74
CA GLU A 3 -1.38 -1.39 11.54
C GLU A 3 -1.83 -1.20 10.10
N PHE A 4 -2.09 -2.30 9.38
CA PHE A 4 -2.66 -2.26 8.04
C PHE A 4 -4.02 -2.94 8.10
N SER A 5 -5.06 -2.22 7.70
CA SER A 5 -6.43 -2.73 7.59
C SER A 5 -6.87 -2.64 6.13
N ASP A 6 -7.31 -3.76 5.59
CA ASP A 6 -7.97 -3.80 4.30
C ASP A 6 -9.47 -3.57 4.52
N GLU A 7 -9.99 -2.46 3.99
CA GLU A 7 -11.41 -2.13 3.92
C GLU A 7 -11.90 -2.10 2.45
N THR A 8 -11.05 -2.55 1.50
CA THR A 8 -11.39 -2.55 0.08
C THR A 8 -12.53 -3.51 -0.19
N SER A 9 -13.55 -3.01 -0.90
CA SER A 9 -14.76 -3.77 -1.22
C SER A 9 -14.92 -3.86 -2.74
N GLY A 10 -15.16 -5.06 -3.27
CA GLY A 10 -15.37 -5.28 -4.71
C GLY A 10 -14.13 -5.80 -5.45
N THR A 11 -14.05 -5.54 -6.75
CA THR A 11 -13.01 -6.07 -7.66
C THR A 11 -11.91 -5.07 -8.01
N ASN A 12 -12.02 -3.82 -7.55
CA ASN A 12 -11.13 -2.71 -7.89
C ASN A 12 -9.68 -2.92 -7.45
N VAL A 13 -9.46 -3.58 -6.32
CA VAL A 13 -8.11 -3.97 -5.87
C VAL A 13 -8.07 -5.48 -5.71
N PRO A 14 -7.51 -6.19 -6.69
CA PRO A 14 -7.30 -7.63 -6.58
C PRO A 14 -6.48 -7.98 -5.35
N SER A 15 -6.93 -8.96 -4.56
CA SER A 15 -6.27 -9.31 -3.29
C SER A 15 -4.82 -9.78 -3.45
N GLN A 16 -4.45 -10.21 -4.66
CA GLN A 16 -3.07 -10.54 -5.04
C GLN A 16 -2.10 -9.34 -4.97
N PHE A 17 -2.59 -8.10 -5.08
CA PHE A 17 -1.76 -6.89 -5.03
C PHE A 17 -1.64 -6.28 -3.63
N ILE A 18 -2.48 -6.69 -2.68
CA ILE A 18 -2.40 -6.22 -1.28
C ILE A 18 -0.99 -6.41 -0.68
N PRO A 19 -0.29 -7.55 -0.87
CA PRO A 19 1.07 -7.71 -0.39
C PRO A 19 2.06 -6.71 -0.99
N ALA A 20 1.87 -6.33 -2.27
CA ALA A 20 2.71 -5.36 -2.96
C ALA A 20 2.52 -3.95 -2.40
N ILE A 21 1.25 -3.55 -2.15
CA ILE A 21 0.90 -2.27 -1.49
C ILE A 21 1.52 -2.22 -0.09
N LYS A 22 1.38 -3.29 0.69
CA LYS A 22 1.96 -3.39 2.04
C LYS A 22 3.49 -3.22 2.00
N LYS A 23 4.16 -3.79 0.99
CA LYS A 23 5.61 -3.67 0.82
C LYS A 23 6.04 -2.24 0.46
N GLY A 24 5.26 -1.54 -0.38
CA GLY A 24 5.46 -0.11 -0.67
C GLY A 24 5.35 0.74 0.60
N LEU A 25 4.29 0.52 1.39
CA LEU A 25 4.07 1.18 2.68
C LEU A 25 5.21 0.94 3.68
N VAL A 26 5.72 -0.29 3.80
CA VAL A 26 6.86 -0.60 4.68
C VAL A 26 8.11 0.17 4.24
N ARG A 27 8.35 0.26 2.92
CA ARG A 27 9.48 1.01 2.38
C ARG A 27 9.35 2.51 2.63
N ALA A 28 8.15 3.07 2.43
CA ALA A 28 7.85 4.47 2.73
C ALA A 28 8.01 4.77 4.23
N TYR A 29 7.56 3.86 5.08
CA TYR A 29 7.69 3.91 6.53
C TYR A 29 9.15 3.87 7.01
N GLU A 30 10.00 3.03 6.40
CA GLU A 30 11.42 2.95 6.75
C GLU A 30 12.18 4.20 6.35
N LYS A 31 11.85 4.77 5.18
CA LYS A 31 12.52 5.96 4.67
C LYS A 31 12.09 7.23 5.40
N GLY A 32 10.82 7.36 5.77
CA GLY A 32 10.28 8.53 6.47
C GLY A 32 10.29 9.82 5.64
N SER A 33 9.11 10.31 5.25
CA SER A 33 8.99 11.43 4.29
C SER A 33 9.58 12.76 4.81
N LEU A 34 9.48 13.04 6.13
CA LEU A 34 9.85 14.34 6.67
C LEU A 34 11.32 14.45 7.11
N SER A 35 11.82 13.46 7.85
CA SER A 35 13.13 13.53 8.53
C SER A 35 14.09 12.41 8.15
N GLY A 36 13.73 11.54 7.19
CA GLY A 36 14.55 10.37 6.86
C GLY A 36 14.49 9.26 7.91
N ASN A 37 13.62 9.39 8.91
CA ASN A 37 13.53 8.48 10.04
C ASN A 37 12.27 7.62 9.99
N LYS A 38 12.40 6.41 10.53
CA LYS A 38 11.32 5.42 10.64
C LYS A 38 10.09 5.98 11.36
N ILE A 39 8.91 5.95 10.73
CA ILE A 39 7.68 6.60 11.25
C ILE A 39 6.85 5.65 12.13
N SER A 40 7.01 5.61 13.45
CA SER A 40 6.19 4.70 14.31
C SER A 40 4.77 5.20 14.59
N GLY A 41 3.82 4.28 14.82
CA GLY A 41 2.49 4.59 15.34
C GLY A 41 1.43 4.93 14.29
N VAL A 42 1.60 4.44 13.06
CA VAL A 42 0.70 4.74 11.94
C VAL A 42 -0.25 3.57 11.67
N LYS A 43 -1.51 3.91 11.38
CA LYS A 43 -2.53 2.98 10.90
C LYS A 43 -2.88 3.33 9.45
N PHE A 44 -2.70 2.37 8.55
CA PHE A 44 -3.04 2.45 7.15
C PHE A 44 -4.33 1.69 6.90
N ARG A 45 -5.28 2.34 6.23
CA ARG A 45 -6.53 1.72 5.79
C ARG A 45 -6.61 1.79 4.28
N LEU A 46 -6.64 0.63 3.62
CA LEU A 46 -6.87 0.54 2.19
C LEU A 46 -8.38 0.52 1.97
N GLN A 47 -8.96 1.62 1.49
CA GLN A 47 -10.42 1.80 1.41
C GLN A 47 -10.95 1.56 0.00
N ASP A 48 -10.21 1.98 -1.01
CA ASP A 48 -10.57 1.86 -2.42
C ASP A 48 -9.30 1.88 -3.28
N GLY A 49 -9.46 1.58 -4.56
CA GLY A 49 -8.42 1.68 -5.56
C GLY A 49 -9.00 1.50 -6.95
N ASP A 50 -8.14 1.36 -7.95
CA ASP A 50 -8.57 1.02 -9.30
C ASP A 50 -7.49 0.14 -9.95
N ASN A 51 -7.91 -0.76 -10.82
CA ASN A 51 -7.02 -1.67 -11.53
C ASN A 51 -7.36 -1.72 -13.02
N HIS A 52 -6.32 -1.63 -13.84
CA HIS A 52 -6.43 -1.85 -15.27
C HIS A 52 -5.82 -3.21 -15.61
N ILE A 53 -6.60 -4.07 -16.26
CA ILE A 53 -6.25 -5.48 -16.54
C ILE A 53 -4.94 -5.59 -17.35
N VAL A 54 -4.63 -4.58 -18.15
CA VAL A 54 -3.47 -4.56 -19.05
C VAL A 54 -2.24 -3.88 -18.44
N ASP A 55 -2.44 -2.89 -17.56
CA ASP A 55 -1.35 -2.01 -17.10
C ASP A 55 -1.07 -2.10 -15.59
N SER A 56 -1.98 -2.72 -14.82
CA SER A 56 -1.80 -2.92 -13.39
C SER A 56 -0.97 -4.18 -13.10
N ASN A 57 0.24 -3.96 -12.58
CA ASN A 57 1.14 -5.01 -12.11
C ASN A 57 1.57 -4.74 -10.66
N GLU A 58 2.24 -5.71 -10.03
CA GLU A 58 2.68 -5.60 -8.62
C GLU A 58 3.57 -4.39 -8.37
N LEU A 59 4.46 -4.06 -9.32
CA LEU A 59 5.36 -2.92 -9.20
C LEU A 59 4.60 -1.59 -9.22
N ALA A 60 3.57 -1.46 -10.05
CA ALA A 60 2.73 -0.28 -10.10
C ALA A 60 2.04 -0.03 -8.76
N PHE A 61 1.43 -1.07 -8.16
CA PHE A 61 0.80 -0.98 -6.85
C PHE A 61 1.79 -0.75 -5.71
N MET A 62 3.00 -1.29 -5.80
CA MET A 62 4.05 -1.04 -4.81
C MET A 62 4.58 0.40 -4.87
N LEU A 63 4.67 0.99 -6.07
CA LEU A 63 5.14 2.37 -6.25
C LEU A 63 4.06 3.42 -5.95
N ALA A 64 2.79 3.07 -6.13
CA ALA A 64 1.66 3.93 -5.79
C ALA A 64 1.45 4.08 -4.28
N ALA A 65 1.96 3.12 -3.49
CA ALA A 65 1.89 3.08 -2.03
C ALA A 65 3.03 3.85 -1.35
#